data_AF-A0A924XFB5-F1
#
_entry.id   AF-A0A924XFB5-F1
#
_cell.length_a   1.000
_cell.length_b   1.000
_cell.length_c   1.000
_cell.angle_alpha   90.00
_cell.angle_beta   90.00
_cell.angle_gamma   90.00
#
_symmetry.space_group_name_H-M   'P 1'
#
loop_
_entity.id
_entity.type
_entity.pdbx_description
1 polymer ?
#
loop_
_entity_poly.entity_id
_entity_poly.type
_entity_poly.pdbx_seq_one_letter_code
_entity_poly.pdbx_strand_id
1 'polypeptide(L)'
;MTSIAPVCLALTLLVCNSGHAAKPLSVTPEGPPDFRELLQILMRNQAFKLGSAVHHDGCVESETLGDYLATLIANSAEGDRHALGSTCALYDAARSKLHPPRYPDKTWECRLTALSVDREGSSPWRYELVVLIDQTVRKLDTRTLACPGSG
;
A
#
# COMPACT_ATOMS: atom_id res chain seq x y z
N MET A 1 -49.66 -51.13 40.39
CA MET A 1 -50.58 -50.19 41.04
C MET A 1 -50.15 -48.77 40.67
N THR A 2 -51.06 -48.02 40.02
CA THR A 2 -51.13 -46.55 39.81
C THR A 2 -49.86 -45.82 39.30
N SER A 3 -49.74 -45.42 38.04
CA SER A 3 -50.49 -44.34 37.32
C SER A 3 -50.23 -42.94 37.88
N ILE A 4 -49.69 -42.05 37.04
CA ILE A 4 -50.13 -40.67 36.70
C ILE A 4 -49.02 -40.00 35.84
N ALA A 5 -49.31 -39.78 34.54
CA ALA A 5 -48.80 -38.66 33.73
C ALA A 5 -49.67 -37.41 34.04
N PRO A 6 -49.39 -36.14 33.65
CA PRO A 6 -48.57 -35.63 32.52
C PRO A 6 -47.68 -34.42 32.93
N VAL A 7 -46.99 -33.70 32.05
CA VAL A 7 -47.46 -32.46 31.42
C VAL A 7 -46.54 -32.12 30.24
N CYS A 8 -47.16 -31.90 29.08
CA CYS A 8 -46.59 -31.24 27.91
C CYS A 8 -46.19 -29.80 28.22
N LEU A 9 -45.03 -29.37 27.74
CA LEU A 9 -44.94 -28.04 27.13
C LEU A 9 -44.11 -28.12 25.85
N ALA A 10 -44.82 -28.00 24.73
CA ALA A 10 -44.25 -27.74 23.44
C ALA A 10 -43.61 -26.35 23.43
N LEU A 11 -42.42 -26.21 22.86
CA LEU A 11 -42.06 -24.98 22.15
C LEU A 11 -41.15 -25.36 20.97
N THR A 12 -41.81 -25.59 19.84
CA THR A 12 -41.24 -25.46 18.50
C THR A 12 -40.65 -24.06 18.34
N LEU A 13 -39.37 -23.97 18.02
CA LEU A 13 -38.85 -22.91 17.15
C LEU A 13 -37.68 -23.47 16.35
N LEU A 14 -38.08 -23.99 15.18
CA LEU A 14 -37.24 -24.25 14.04
C LEU A 14 -36.61 -22.91 13.61
N VAL A 15 -35.33 -22.69 13.89
CA VAL A 15 -34.55 -21.67 13.19
C VAL A 15 -33.53 -22.41 12.35
N CYS A 16 -33.92 -22.72 11.12
CA CYS A 16 -32.98 -22.95 10.03
C CYS A 16 -32.22 -21.64 9.83
N ASN A 17 -31.16 -21.39 10.61
CA ASN A 17 -30.21 -20.37 10.22
C ASN A 17 -29.29 -21.01 9.19
N SER A 18 -29.80 -21.09 7.96
CA SER A 18 -29.01 -21.27 6.75
C SER A 18 -28.08 -20.07 6.66
N GLY A 19 -27.00 -20.10 7.43
CA GLY A 19 -25.85 -19.24 7.26
C GLY A 19 -25.18 -19.60 5.95
N HIS A 20 -25.82 -19.22 4.83
CA HIS A 20 -25.08 -18.85 3.64
C HIS A 20 -24.13 -17.77 4.11
N ALA A 21 -22.88 -18.16 4.39
CA ALA A 21 -21.77 -17.25 4.49
C ALA A 21 -21.73 -16.53 3.13
N ALA A 22 -22.47 -15.44 3.02
CA ALA A 22 -22.35 -14.52 1.91
C ALA A 22 -20.89 -14.12 1.91
N LYS A 23 -20.14 -14.67 0.94
CA LYS A 23 -18.76 -14.33 0.70
C LYS A 23 -18.73 -12.81 0.67
N PRO A 24 -18.01 -12.12 1.58
CA PRO A 24 -18.03 -10.68 1.62
C PRO A 24 -17.73 -10.19 0.21
N LEU A 25 -18.65 -9.41 -0.36
CA LEU A 25 -18.42 -8.72 -1.62
C LEU A 25 -17.17 -7.89 -1.40
N SER A 26 -16.05 -8.43 -1.88
CA SER A 26 -14.78 -7.72 -1.85
C SER A 26 -14.94 -6.63 -2.88
N VAL A 27 -15.44 -5.48 -2.43
CA VAL A 27 -15.49 -4.25 -3.22
C VAL A 27 -14.04 -3.88 -3.41
N THR A 28 -13.45 -4.28 -4.54
CA THR A 28 -12.15 -3.79 -4.94
C THR A 28 -12.30 -2.29 -5.16
N PRO A 29 -11.60 -1.42 -4.42
CA PRO A 29 -11.74 0.02 -4.59
C PRO A 29 -11.42 0.41 -6.05
N GLU A 30 -12.33 1.17 -6.69
CA GLU A 30 -12.24 1.53 -8.13
C GLU A 30 -11.17 2.58 -8.44
N GLY A 31 -10.56 3.20 -7.42
CA GLY A 31 -9.56 4.26 -7.59
C GLY A 31 -8.11 3.79 -7.40
N PRO A 32 -7.12 4.68 -7.59
CA PRO A 32 -5.75 4.39 -7.15
C PRO A 32 -5.67 4.16 -5.64
N PRO A 33 -4.63 3.47 -5.14
CA PRO A 33 -4.47 3.25 -3.71
C PRO A 33 -4.29 4.60 -3.01
N ASP A 34 -5.00 4.77 -1.89
CA ASP A 34 -4.76 5.90 -1.00
C ASP A 34 -3.44 5.72 -0.23
N PHE A 35 -3.06 6.70 0.57
CA PHE A 35 -1.81 6.66 1.34
C PHE A 35 -1.68 5.42 2.24
N ARG A 36 -2.77 5.06 2.93
CA ARG A 36 -2.76 3.92 3.87
C ARG A 36 -2.61 2.62 3.10
N GLU A 37 -3.34 2.46 2.01
CA GLU A 37 -3.28 1.28 1.17
C GLU A 37 -1.91 1.15 0.49
N LEU A 38 -1.37 2.23 -0.06
CA LEU A 38 -0.04 2.26 -0.65
C LEU A 38 1.00 1.78 0.37
N LEU A 39 0.96 2.31 1.60
CA LEU A 39 1.88 1.89 2.66
C LEU A 39 1.71 0.39 2.98
N GLN A 40 0.48 -0.12 3.03
CA GLN A 40 0.25 -1.57 3.22
C GLN A 40 0.81 -2.42 2.07
N ILE A 41 0.63 -1.98 0.81
CA ILE A 41 1.20 -2.67 -0.36
C ILE A 41 2.73 -2.71 -0.24
N LEU A 42 3.36 -1.58 0.10
CA LEU A 42 4.80 -1.46 0.23
C LEU A 42 5.33 -2.32 1.39
N MET A 43 4.69 -2.27 2.56
CA MET A 43 5.06 -3.09 3.72
C MET A 43 4.93 -4.59 3.48
N ARG A 44 3.95 -5.05 2.69
CA ARG A 44 3.86 -6.46 2.27
C ARG A 44 5.04 -6.92 1.44
N ASN A 45 5.76 -5.99 0.80
CA ASN A 45 6.94 -6.24 -0.02
C ASN A 45 8.24 -5.79 0.67
N GLN A 46 8.22 -5.50 1.98
CA GLN A 46 9.37 -4.94 2.71
C GLN A 46 10.65 -5.78 2.60
N ALA A 47 10.54 -7.10 2.43
CA ALA A 47 11.70 -7.98 2.30
C ALA A 47 12.30 -8.01 0.87
N PHE A 48 11.74 -7.27 -0.08
CA PHE A 48 12.28 -7.18 -1.44
C PHE A 48 13.64 -6.49 -1.40
N LYS A 49 14.69 -7.17 -1.89
CA LYS A 49 16.03 -6.61 -1.97
C LYS A 49 16.12 -5.62 -3.13
N LEU A 50 16.56 -4.40 -2.85
CA LEU A 50 16.82 -3.43 -3.91
C LEU A 50 18.09 -3.86 -4.66
N GLY A 51 17.91 -4.23 -5.92
CA GLY A 51 19.02 -4.63 -6.78
C GLY A 51 19.79 -3.42 -7.32
N SER A 52 20.93 -3.68 -7.95
CA SER A 52 21.79 -2.64 -8.54
C SER A 52 21.09 -1.73 -9.54
N ALA A 53 20.09 -2.23 -10.27
CA ALA A 53 19.29 -1.43 -11.20
C ALA A 53 18.53 -0.31 -10.47
N VAL A 54 17.99 -0.60 -9.29
CA VAL A 54 17.21 0.36 -8.50
C VAL A 54 18.11 1.40 -7.82
N HIS A 55 19.36 1.03 -7.50
CA HIS A 55 20.37 1.99 -7.04
C HIS A 55 20.76 3.01 -8.12
N HIS A 56 20.84 2.59 -9.38
CA HIS A 56 21.06 3.51 -10.50
C HIS A 56 19.96 4.57 -10.60
N ASP A 57 18.74 4.21 -10.19
CA ASP A 57 17.58 5.09 -10.16
C ASP A 57 17.47 5.94 -8.87
N GLY A 58 18.60 6.07 -8.15
CA GLY A 58 18.79 6.99 -7.01
C GLY A 58 18.42 6.42 -5.64
N CYS A 59 18.02 5.14 -5.56
CA CYS A 59 17.79 4.51 -4.26
C CYS A 59 19.12 4.34 -3.54
N VAL A 60 19.16 4.82 -2.28
CA VAL A 60 20.29 4.60 -1.38
C VAL A 60 20.52 3.11 -1.26
N GLU A 61 21.78 2.69 -1.10
CA GLU A 61 22.15 1.31 -0.79
C GLU A 61 21.49 0.89 0.51
N SER A 62 20.30 0.34 0.35
CA SER A 62 19.46 -0.21 1.41
C SER A 62 19.32 -1.69 1.07
N GLU A 63 19.47 -2.55 2.07
CA GLU A 63 19.44 -3.99 1.82
C GLU A 63 18.06 -4.43 1.31
N THR A 64 17.00 -3.74 1.74
CA THR A 64 15.62 -4.03 1.38
C THR A 64 14.75 -2.79 1.18
N LEU A 65 13.61 -2.97 0.51
CA LEU A 65 12.54 -1.96 0.40
C LEU A 65 12.08 -1.50 1.79
N GLY A 66 12.01 -2.40 2.77
CA GLY A 66 11.66 -2.09 4.15
C GLY A 66 12.62 -1.09 4.78
N ASP A 67 13.93 -1.28 4.58
CA ASP A 67 14.96 -0.36 5.11
C ASP A 67 14.86 1.02 4.47
N TYR A 68 14.57 1.08 3.16
CA TYR A 68 14.34 2.34 2.48
C TYR A 68 13.07 3.05 2.97
N LEU A 69 11.99 2.31 3.18
CA LEU A 69 10.75 2.85 3.77
C LEU A 69 10.98 3.39 5.18
N ALA A 70 11.74 2.66 6.01
CA ALA A 70 12.11 3.11 7.35
C ALA A 70 12.90 4.41 7.28
N THR A 71 13.83 4.54 6.32
CA THR A 71 14.59 5.76 6.07
C THR A 71 13.67 6.93 5.69
N LEU A 72 12.73 6.73 4.76
CA LEU A 72 11.74 7.75 4.39
C LEU A 72 10.92 8.22 5.60
N ILE A 73 10.43 7.27 6.39
CA ILE A 73 9.60 7.56 7.57
C ILE A 73 10.42 8.33 8.62
N ALA A 74 11.64 7.91 8.91
CA ALA A 74 12.52 8.57 9.88
C ALA A 74 12.83 10.02 9.45
N ASN A 75 13.23 10.22 8.19
CA ASN A 75 13.51 11.56 7.66
C ASN A 75 12.26 12.45 7.57
N SER A 76 11.07 11.86 7.48
CA SER A 76 9.80 12.59 7.55
C SER A 76 9.37 12.98 8.97
N ALA A 77 10.19 12.71 9.98
CA ALA A 77 9.95 13.11 11.37
C ALA A 77 11.03 14.09 11.89
N GLU A 78 12.03 14.41 11.06
CA GLU A 78 13.12 15.33 11.39
C GLU A 78 12.86 16.73 10.83
N GLY A 79 13.43 17.78 11.44
CA GLY A 79 13.21 19.18 11.06
C GLY A 79 11.98 19.85 11.69
N ASP A 80 11.81 21.15 11.47
CA ASP A 80 10.73 21.94 12.09
C ASP A 80 9.37 21.71 11.42
N ARG A 81 9.36 21.47 10.10
CA ARG A 81 8.17 21.08 9.35
C ARG A 81 8.46 19.83 8.55
N HIS A 82 7.65 18.81 8.75
CA HIS A 82 7.84 17.53 8.11
C HIS A 82 6.52 16.95 7.61
N ALA A 83 6.58 16.19 6.52
CA ALA A 83 5.43 15.56 5.93
C ALA A 83 5.81 14.24 5.26
N LEU A 84 4.94 13.25 5.40
CA LEU A 84 4.95 12.03 4.61
C LEU A 84 3.63 11.94 3.86
N GLY A 85 3.69 11.92 2.54
CA GLY A 85 2.51 11.93 1.69
C GLY A 85 2.66 11.02 0.49
N SER A 86 1.55 10.78 -0.20
CA SER A 86 1.56 10.02 -1.44
C SER A 86 0.69 10.64 -2.52
N THR A 87 1.11 10.44 -3.77
CA THR A 87 0.30 10.74 -4.96
C THR A 87 0.30 9.53 -5.87
N CYS A 88 -0.87 9.18 -6.41
CA CYS A 88 -1.00 8.11 -7.39
C CYS A 88 -1.78 8.61 -8.60
N ALA A 89 -1.31 8.28 -9.80
CA ALA A 89 -1.97 8.61 -11.04
C ALA A 89 -1.90 7.41 -12.01
N LEU A 90 -2.71 7.45 -13.07
CA LEU A 90 -2.52 6.51 -14.18
C LEU A 90 -1.10 6.65 -14.74
N TYR A 91 -0.48 5.51 -15.02
CA TYR A 91 0.85 5.49 -15.63
C TYR A 91 0.82 6.22 -16.98
N ASP A 92 1.83 7.07 -17.19
CA ASP A 92 1.99 7.84 -18.42
C ASP A 92 3.43 7.66 -18.92
N ALA A 93 3.59 6.93 -20.01
CA ALA A 93 4.89 6.64 -20.61
C ALA A 93 5.67 7.88 -21.04
N ALA A 94 5.00 9.00 -21.34
CA ALA A 94 5.68 10.23 -21.75
C ALA A 94 6.30 10.98 -20.57
N ARG A 95 5.80 10.76 -19.35
CA ARG A 95 6.24 11.45 -18.13
C ARG A 95 7.02 10.56 -17.18
N SER A 96 6.79 9.25 -17.22
CA SER A 96 7.45 8.31 -16.33
C SER A 96 8.93 8.16 -16.67
N LYS A 97 9.75 8.07 -15.64
CA LYS A 97 11.17 7.69 -15.74
C LYS A 97 11.39 6.20 -15.49
N LEU A 98 10.35 5.48 -15.07
CA LEU A 98 10.42 4.06 -14.78
C LEU A 98 10.41 3.25 -16.08
N HIS A 99 10.99 2.05 -16.01
CA HIS A 99 10.82 1.10 -17.10
C HIS A 99 9.32 0.81 -17.31
N PRO A 100 8.82 0.81 -18.57
CA PRO A 100 7.41 0.62 -18.81
C PRO A 100 6.87 -0.70 -18.25
N PRO A 101 5.68 -0.70 -17.62
CA PRO A 101 5.04 -1.91 -17.16
C PRO A 101 4.56 -2.74 -18.35
N ARG A 102 4.25 -4.02 -18.09
CA ARG A 102 3.69 -4.91 -19.12
C ARG A 102 2.33 -4.43 -19.65
N TYR A 103 1.51 -3.80 -18.80
CA TYR A 103 0.17 -3.31 -19.13
C TYR A 103 0.02 -1.83 -18.70
N PRO A 104 0.52 -0.88 -19.49
CA PRO A 104 0.52 0.56 -19.16
C PRO A 104 -0.85 1.13 -18.82
N ASP A 105 -1.89 0.70 -19.55
CA ASP A 105 -3.29 1.11 -19.38
C ASP A 105 -3.92 0.59 -18.07
N LYS A 106 -3.30 -0.41 -17.45
CA LYS A 106 -3.75 -1.05 -16.20
C LYS A 106 -2.75 -0.88 -15.06
N THR A 107 -1.98 0.20 -15.11
CA THR A 107 -0.96 0.49 -14.10
C THR A 107 -1.17 1.88 -13.52
N TRP A 108 -1.04 2.00 -12.20
CA TRP A 108 -0.86 3.28 -11.54
C TRP A 108 0.62 3.51 -11.27
N GLU A 109 1.09 4.74 -11.50
CA GLU A 109 2.35 5.22 -10.94
C GLU A 109 2.06 5.93 -9.63
N CYS A 110 2.63 5.42 -8.55
CA CYS A 110 2.50 5.96 -7.21
C CYS A 110 3.83 6.49 -6.72
N ARG A 111 3.78 7.62 -6.01
CA ARG A 111 4.93 8.28 -5.40
C ARG A 111 4.67 8.44 -3.92
N LEU A 112 5.57 7.93 -3.09
CA LEU A 112 5.66 8.23 -1.67
C LEU A 112 6.74 9.31 -1.50
N THR A 113 6.40 10.42 -0.82
CA THR A 113 7.30 11.57 -0.64
C THR A 113 7.45 11.86 0.85
N ALA A 114 8.69 11.87 1.32
CA ALA A 114 9.08 12.41 2.62
C ALA A 114 9.69 13.80 2.39
N LEU A 115 9.16 14.81 3.07
CA LEU A 115 9.64 16.19 3.04
C LEU A 115 10.02 16.60 4.46
N SER A 116 11.20 17.18 4.61
CA SER A 116 11.65 17.85 5.83
C SER A 116 12.12 19.26 5.46
N VAL A 117 11.67 20.26 6.21
CA VAL A 117 12.01 21.66 5.99
C VAL A 117 12.43 22.27 7.32
N ASP A 118 13.55 22.98 7.32
CA ASP A 118 13.99 23.77 8.47
C ASP A 118 13.02 24.94 8.78
N ARG A 119 13.20 25.55 9.96
CA ARG A 119 12.41 26.69 10.43
C ARG A 119 12.34 27.85 9.44
N GLU A 120 13.42 28.07 8.71
CA GLU A 120 13.59 29.20 7.80
C GLU A 120 13.06 28.89 6.39
N GLY A 121 12.69 27.64 6.10
CA GLY A 121 12.25 27.22 4.78
C GLY A 121 13.39 26.99 3.79
N SER A 122 14.64 27.03 4.24
CA SER A 122 15.82 27.22 3.38
C SER A 122 16.48 25.92 2.94
N SER A 123 16.33 24.84 3.71
CA SER A 123 16.92 23.53 3.40
C SER A 123 15.87 22.43 3.31
N PRO A 124 14.98 22.44 2.29
CA PRO A 124 14.01 21.38 2.11
C PRO A 124 14.72 20.10 1.65
N TRP A 125 14.77 19.08 2.50
CA TRP A 125 15.16 17.73 2.09
C TRP A 125 13.93 16.99 1.59
N ARG A 126 13.99 16.45 0.38
CA ARG A 126 12.89 15.69 -0.22
C ARG A 126 13.37 14.31 -0.65
N TYR A 127 12.83 13.26 -0.04
CA TYR A 127 13.07 11.89 -0.46
C TYR A 127 11.82 11.30 -1.09
N GLU A 128 12.02 10.50 -2.14
CA GLU A 128 10.91 9.92 -2.87
C GLU A 128 11.13 8.44 -3.13
N LEU A 129 10.02 7.70 -3.21
CA LEU A 129 9.93 6.37 -3.76
C LEU A 129 8.83 6.38 -4.83
N VAL A 130 9.18 6.04 -6.06
CA VAL A 130 8.26 5.91 -7.19
C VAL A 130 8.10 4.44 -7.51
N VAL A 131 6.85 3.99 -7.61
CA VAL A 131 6.50 2.60 -7.83
C VAL A 131 5.38 2.46 -8.84
N LEU A 132 5.33 1.30 -9.50
CA LEU A 132 4.18 0.91 -10.32
C LEU A 132 3.31 -0.11 -9.59
N ILE A 133 1.99 0.07 -9.69
CA ILE A 133 0.98 -0.81 -9.08
C ILE A 133 0.01 -1.28 -10.15
N ASP A 134 -0.13 -2.60 -10.27
CA ASP A 134 -1.12 -3.22 -11.15
C ASP A 134 -2.54 -2.95 -10.62
N GLN A 135 -3.41 -2.38 -11.47
CA GLN A 135 -4.78 -2.02 -11.11
C GLN A 135 -5.66 -3.22 -10.81
N THR A 136 -5.40 -4.35 -11.47
CA THR A 136 -6.23 -5.55 -11.41
C THR A 136 -5.98 -6.33 -10.13
N VAL A 137 -4.71 -6.50 -9.76
CA VAL A 137 -4.32 -7.31 -8.60
C VAL A 137 -3.86 -6.49 -7.39
N ARG A 138 -3.73 -5.17 -7.54
CA ARG A 138 -3.26 -4.22 -6.51
C ARG A 138 -1.94 -4.66 -5.87
N LYS A 139 -1.00 -5.07 -6.74
CA LYS A 139 0.35 -5.50 -6.36
C LYS A 139 1.38 -4.58 -6.93
N LEU A 140 2.46 -4.44 -6.17
CA LEU A 140 3.69 -3.76 -6.55
C LEU A 140 4.36 -4.49 -7.72
N ASP A 141 4.74 -3.78 -8.78
CA ASP A 141 5.73 -4.27 -9.73
C ASP A 141 7.13 -3.91 -9.20
N THR A 142 7.76 -4.88 -8.54
CA THR A 142 9.06 -4.69 -7.88
C THR A 142 10.22 -4.51 -8.86
N ARG A 143 10.00 -4.72 -10.15
CA ARG A 143 11.02 -4.51 -11.20
C ARG A 143 11.17 -3.03 -11.57
N THR A 144 10.22 -2.20 -11.16
CA THR A 144 10.05 -0.82 -11.61
C THR A 144 9.93 0.11 -10.40
N LEU A 145 11.01 0.16 -9.62
CA LEU A 145 11.16 1.02 -8.45
C LEU A 145 12.23 2.05 -8.75
N ALA A 146 11.99 3.31 -8.39
CA ALA A 146 13.00 4.36 -8.44
C ALA A 146 12.93 5.23 -7.21
N CYS A 147 14.07 5.81 -6.84
CA CYS A 147 14.15 6.78 -5.76
C CYS A 147 14.89 8.00 -6.30
N PRO A 148 14.24 8.88 -7.07
CA PRO A 148 14.90 9.97 -7.78
C PRO A 148 15.68 10.95 -6.88
N GLY A 149 15.63 10.77 -5.56
CA GLY A 149 16.62 11.33 -4.64
C GLY A 149 16.42 12.80 -4.34
N SER A 150 17.12 13.24 -3.29
CA SER A 150 17.12 14.59 -2.73
C SER A 150 17.63 15.63 -3.71
N GLY A 151 16.73 16.51 -4.15
CA GLY A 151 17.04 17.76 -4.82
C GLY A 151 16.63 18.94 -3.96
#